data_AF-A0A3A5L6C5-F1
#
_entry.id   AF-A0A3A5L6C5-F1
#
_cell.length_a   1.000
_cell.length_b   1.000
_cell.length_c   1.000
_cell.angle_alpha   90.00
_cell.angle_beta   90.00
_cell.angle_gamma   90.00
#
_symmetry.space_group_name_H-M   'P 1'
#
loop_
_entity.id
_entity.type
_entity.pdbx_description
1 polymer ?
#
loop_
_entity_poly.entity_id
_entity_poly.type
_entity_poly.pdbx_seq_one_letter_code
_entity_poly.pdbx_strand_id
1 'polypeptide(L)' 'MLQTEFKQQILFMGDIEQIIGVNRITLRRWWLTGKFPKPIKLNGSLLSWHFEVIQQWINQHMNITNELNSPAQ' A
#
# COMPACT_ATOMS: atom_id res chain seq x y z
N MET A 1 -27.01 -5.63 -9.78
CA MET A 1 -26.68 -6.07 -8.41
C MET A 1 -25.31 -5.51 -8.08
N LEU A 2 -25.17 -4.69 -7.04
CA LEU A 2 -23.87 -4.19 -6.61
C LEU A 2 -23.14 -5.33 -5.89
N GLN A 3 -22.22 -5.99 -6.58
CA GLN A 3 -21.30 -6.93 -5.93
C GLN A 3 -20.38 -6.11 -5.04
N THR A 4 -20.54 -6.27 -3.72
CA THR A 4 -19.60 -5.70 -2.77
C THR A 4 -18.50 -6.73 -2.58
N GLU A 5 -17.40 -6.56 -3.31
CA GLU A 5 -16.19 -7.36 -3.12
C GLU A 5 -15.62 -7.11 -1.72
N PHE A 6 -15.42 -8.19 -0.95
CA PHE A 6 -14.79 -8.09 0.36
C PHE A 6 -13.32 -7.74 0.19
N LYS A 7 -12.96 -6.50 0.52
CA LYS A 7 -11.58 -6.02 0.45
C LYS A 7 -10.94 -6.03 1.82
N GLN A 8 -9.77 -6.64 1.93
CA GLN A 8 -8.97 -6.61 3.14
C GLN A 8 -8.65 -5.14 3.51
N GLN A 9 -9.17 -4.70 4.67
CA GLN A 9 -9.04 -3.30 5.13
C GLN A 9 -7.73 -3.03 5.85
N ILE A 10 -7.05 -4.08 6.30
CA ILE A 10 -5.81 -4.01 7.07
C ILE A 10 -4.72 -4.73 6.30
N LEU A 11 -3.66 -4.01 5.96
CA LEU A 11 -2.48 -4.54 5.29
C LEU A 11 -1.39 -4.78 6.32
N PHE A 12 -0.76 -5.94 6.27
CA PHE A 12 0.42 -6.27 7.03
C PHE A 12 1.67 -6.04 6.19
N MET A 13 2.83 -6.14 6.84
CA MET A 13 4.13 -5.97 6.20
C MET A 13 4.27 -6.75 4.88
N GLY A 14 3.86 -8.02 4.87
CA GLY A 14 3.91 -8.87 3.67
C GLY A 14 3.04 -8.36 2.53
N ASP A 15 1.85 -7.84 2.84
CA ASP A 15 0.96 -7.26 1.83
C ASP A 15 1.59 -6.02 1.20
N ILE A 16 2.21 -5.16 2.00
CA ILE A 16 2.89 -3.96 1.51
C ILE A 16 4.09 -4.32 0.62
N GLU A 17 4.86 -5.34 1.00
CA GLU A 17 5.96 -5.86 0.18
C GLU A 17 5.46 -6.31 -1.19
N GLN A 18 4.33 -7.03 -1.24
CA GLN A 18 3.75 -7.52 -2.49
C GLN A 18 3.16 -6.39 -3.34
N ILE A 19 2.49 -5.40 -2.72
CA ILE A 19 1.85 -4.29 -3.42
C ILE A 19 2.89 -3.33 -4.02
N ILE A 20 3.95 -3.03 -3.26
CA ILE A 20 4.92 -1.98 -3.61
C ILE A 20 6.20 -2.57 -4.24
N GLY A 21 6.50 -3.85 -3.98
CA GLY A 21 7.71 -4.51 -4.49
C GLY A 21 8.98 -4.10 -3.76
N VAL A 22 8.88 -3.64 -2.50
CA VAL A 22 10.04 -3.17 -1.71
C VAL A 22 10.32 -4.09 -0.52
N ASN A 23 11.60 -4.29 -0.22
CA ASN A 23 12.01 -5.09 0.94
C ASN A 23 11.62 -4.39 2.27
N ARG A 24 11.32 -5.20 3.30
CA ARG A 24 11.07 -4.81 4.70
C ARG A 24 12.02 -3.76 5.26
N ILE A 25 13.33 -3.89 5.03
CA ILE A 25 14.34 -2.96 5.58
C ILE A 25 14.15 -1.58 4.97
N THR A 26 13.93 -1.52 3.65
CA THR A 26 13.67 -0.27 2.93
C THR A 26 12.37 0.37 3.41
N LEU A 27 11.30 -0.42 3.52
CA LEU A 27 10.01 0.05 4.01
C LEU A 27 10.14 0.61 5.44
N ARG A 28 10.88 -0.09 6.31
CA ARG A 28 11.18 0.35 7.68
C ARG A 28 11.89 1.68 7.72
N ARG A 29 12.91 1.85 6.90
CA ARG A 29 13.62 3.12 6.77
C ARG A 29 12.67 4.22 6.30
N TRP A 30 11.77 3.94 5.36
CA TRP A 30 10.87 4.96 4.82
C TRP A 30 9.88 5.49 5.85
N TRP A 31 9.20 4.64 6.63
CA TRP A 31 8.26 5.16 7.63
C TRP A 31 8.97 5.83 8.82
N LEU A 32 10.19 5.40 9.15
CA LEU A 32 11.01 6.07 10.17
C LEU A 32 11.47 7.46 9.71
N THR A 33 11.75 7.61 8.41
CA THR A 33 12.17 8.89 7.80
C THR A 33 11.00 9.76 7.32
N GLY A 34 9.75 9.31 7.52
CA GLY A 34 8.55 10.04 7.12
C GLY A 34 8.24 10.02 5.62
N LYS A 35 8.91 9.17 4.84
CA LYS A 35 8.66 8.98 3.40
C LYS A 35 7.52 8.01 3.08
N PHE A 36 7.08 7.26 4.08
CA PHE A 36 5.99 6.28 3.98
C PHE A 36 5.07 6.38 5.21
N PRO A 37 3.76 6.06 5.09
CA PRO A 37 2.85 6.06 6.23
C PRO A 37 3.35 5.20 7.39
N LYS A 38 3.22 5.69 8.62
CA LYS A 38 3.63 4.94 9.82
C LYS A 38 2.67 3.78 10.09
N PRO A 39 3.18 2.60 10.48
CA PRO A 39 2.33 1.48 10.87
C PRO A 39 1.59 1.75 12.17
N ILE A 40 0.41 1.16 12.29
CA ILE A 40 -0.36 1.00 13.50
C ILE A 40 -0.03 -0.38 14.10
N LYS A 41 0.09 -0.43 15.43
CA LYS A 41 0.32 -1.69 16.16
C LYS A 41 -1.01 -2.34 16.50
N LEU A 42 -1.30 -3.49 15.90
CA LEU A 42 -2.39 -4.36 16.33
C LEU A 42 -1.89 -5.30 17.43
N ASN A 43 -2.70 -5.46 18.48
CA ASN A 43 -2.40 -6.31 19.64
C ASN A 43 -0.99 -6.07 20.22
N GLY A 44 -0.55 -4.80 20.21
CA GLY A 44 0.72 -4.35 20.81
C GLY A 44 2.00 -4.61 20.01
N SER A 45 1.98 -5.51 19.02
CA SER A 45 3.21 -5.96 18.33
C SER A 45 3.12 -6.02 16.81
N LEU A 46 1.94 -6.26 16.24
CA LEU A 46 1.82 -6.51 14.81
C LEU A 46 1.70 -5.19 14.04
N LEU A 47 2.67 -4.92 13.16
CA LEU A 47 2.68 -3.72 12.32
C LEU A 47 1.69 -3.87 11.17
N SER A 48 0.82 -2.88 11.04
CA SER A 48 -0.28 -2.89 10.08
C SER A 48 -0.60 -1.49 9.56
N TRP A 49 -1.30 -1.43 8.43
CA TRP A 49 -1.75 -0.19 7.80
C TRP A 49 -3.20 -0.31 7.35
N HIS A 50 -3.95 0.78 7.41
CA HIS A 50 -5.22 0.83 6.73
C HIS A 50 -5.00 0.83 5.22
N PHE A 51 -5.77 -0.01 4.52
CA PHE A 51 -5.74 -0.13 3.07
C PHE A 51 -5.87 1.23 2.38
N GLU A 52 -6.82 2.06 2.84
CA GLU A 52 -7.08 3.38 2.28
C GLU A 52 -5.86 4.31 2.34
N VAL A 53 -5.14 4.32 3.47
CA VAL A 53 -3.94 5.15 3.66
C VAL A 53 -2.86 4.77 2.65
N ILE A 54 -2.69 3.46 2.40
CA ILE A 54 -1.70 2.96 1.45
C ILE A 54 -2.12 3.28 0.01
N GLN A 55 -3.40 3.16 -0.33
CA GLN A 55 -3.89 3.57 -1.65
C GLN A 55 -3.69 5.05 -1.91
N GLN A 56 -4.02 5.90 -0.95
CA GLN A 56 -3.80 7.34 -1.07
C GLN A 56 -2.32 7.65 -1.30
N TRP A 57 -1.43 7.00 -0.55
CA TRP A 57 0.01 7.16 -0.75
C TRP A 57 0.47 6.68 -2.14
N ILE A 58 -0.01 5.53 -2.62
CA ILE A 58 0.28 5.05 -3.98
C ILE A 58 -0.18 6.07 -5.01
N ASN A 59 -1.41 6.57 -4.91
CA ASN A 59 -1.94 7.55 -5.86
C ASN A 59 -1.17 8.88 -5.85
N GLN A 60 -0.58 9.26 -4.72
CA GLN A 60 0.20 10.50 -4.59
C GLN A 60 1.64 10.36 -5.08
N HIS A 61 2.24 9.17 -4.94
CA HIS A 61 3.68 8.97 -5.14
C HIS A 61 4.01 8.08 -6.34
N MET A 62 3.06 7.27 -6.80
CA MET A 62 3.17 6.45 -7.99
C MET A 62 2.21 7.02 -9.02
N ASN A 63 2.72 7.89 -9.88
CA ASN A 63 2.09 8.13 -11.17
C ASN A 63 2.15 6.82 -11.93
N ILE A 64 1.14 5.95 -11.76
CA ILE A 64 0.93 4.82 -12.65
C ILE A 64 0.58 5.46 -13.99
N THR A 65 1.58 5.64 -14.85
CA THR A 65 1.34 6.02 -16.23
C THR A 65 0.50 4.88 -16.82
N ASN A 66 -0.80 5.11 -16.99
CA ASN A 66 -1.74 4.20 -17.63
C ASN A 66 -1.44 4.12 -19.15
N GLU A 67 -0.22 3.73 -19.56
CA GLU A 67 0.12 3.56 -20.99
C GLU A 67 -0.19 2.17 -21.53
N LEU A 68 -0.82 1.28 -20.75
CA LEU A 68 -1.16 -0.08 -21.21
C LEU A 68 -2.65 -0.25 -21.58
N ASN A 69 -3.43 0.83 -21.60
CA ASN A 69 -4.83 0.83 -22.09
C ASN A 69 -5.06 1.83 -23.24
N SER A 70 -4.05 2.12 -24.06
CA SER A 70 -4.28 2.71 -25.38
C SER A 70 -4.62 1.57 -26.34
N PRO A 71 -5.87 1.46 -26.86
CA PRO A 71 -6.08 0.67 -28.06
C PRO A 71 -5.28 1.35 -29.16
N ALA A 72 -4.27 0.65 -29.68
CA ALA A 72 -3.50 1.12 -30.82
C ALA A 72 -4.47 1.62 -31.91
N GLN A 73 -4.35 2.91 -32.24
CA GLN A 73 -4.93 3.48 -33.46
C GLN A 73 -4.21 2.91 -34.67
#